data_AF-A0A0C3A0L8-F1
#
_entry.id   AF-A0A0C3A0L8-F1
#
_cell.length_a   1.000
_cell.length_b   1.000
_cell.length_c   1.000
_cell.angle_alpha   90.00
_cell.angle_beta   90.00
_cell.angle_gamma   90.00
#
_symmetry.space_group_name_H-M   'P 1'
#
loop_
_entity.id
_entity.type
_entity.pdbx_description
1 polymer ?
#
loop_
_entity_poly.entity_id
_entity_poly.type
_entity_poly.pdbx_seq_one_letter_code
_entity_poly.pdbx_strand_id
1 'polypeptide(L)'
;MLQARLESVSESIGPPSSIRLPGSRNTGQFHLMLRIHVIIACLSILISIYVFYQREMSIVASQVILHPYVSQALKYGGTNLGRDKLYRTVQYFSRFLAWYLQSRGQKMEAARWSALKSHLALARKLMRLGKPVEHLQAALRAAQTTGDVGEQLATIGRQIGYFGYLTYDAVVWANSVKAINLKPATGQKVARLSNQFWLSAILFSIVRGLLKAGRLAAEAKKLRFPETWGDKDLADETQRELKQLALEKMRVGVRYQFIIDILDIWIPAFNLGLVNVNDGIVGFAGLISSIMGMRSQWIAVNGSK
;
A
#
# COMPACT_ATOMS: atom_id res chain seq x y z
N MET A 1 -3.20 -20.77 -113.45
CA MET A 1 -4.46 -21.23 -114.05
C MET A 1 -5.56 -21.08 -113.03
N LEU A 2 -6.51 -20.19 -113.35
CA LEU A 2 -7.84 -20.07 -112.77
C LEU A 2 -7.89 -19.68 -111.28
N GLN A 3 -8.15 -18.44 -110.84
CA GLN A 3 -8.84 -17.29 -111.48
C GLN A 3 -10.06 -17.64 -112.34
N ALA A 4 -10.70 -18.79 -112.09
CA ALA A 4 -12.03 -19.08 -112.65
C ALA A 4 -12.82 -20.04 -111.77
N ARG A 5 -12.77 -19.80 -110.45
CA ARG A 5 -13.79 -20.32 -109.52
C ARG A 5 -14.21 -19.30 -108.48
N LEU A 6 -13.93 -18.03 -108.74
CA LEU A 6 -14.34 -16.88 -107.93
C LEU A 6 -15.53 -16.13 -108.55
N GLU A 7 -16.09 -16.60 -109.67
CA GLU A 7 -17.19 -15.92 -110.39
C GLU A 7 -18.54 -16.66 -110.40
N SER A 8 -18.73 -17.78 -109.69
CA SER A 8 -20.01 -18.51 -109.74
C SER A 8 -20.76 -18.60 -108.40
N VAL A 9 -20.41 -17.81 -107.39
CA VAL A 9 -21.15 -17.77 -106.11
C VAL A 9 -21.40 -16.33 -105.65
N SER A 10 -21.53 -15.38 -106.60
CA SER A 10 -21.96 -14.00 -106.31
C SER A 10 -23.46 -13.78 -106.54
N GLU A 11 -24.25 -14.82 -106.79
CA GLU A 11 -25.70 -14.74 -106.95
C GLU A 11 -26.39 -15.76 -106.06
N SER A 12 -26.61 -15.42 -104.77
CA SER A 12 -27.82 -15.83 -104.02
C SER A 12 -27.92 -15.24 -102.60
N ILE A 13 -27.35 -14.06 -102.32
CA ILE A 13 -27.49 -13.44 -100.99
C ILE A 13 -28.80 -12.63 -100.94
N GLY A 14 -29.88 -13.27 -100.52
CA GLY A 14 -31.05 -12.57 -99.95
C GLY A 14 -30.76 -12.20 -98.48
N PRO A 15 -31.33 -11.09 -97.95
CA PRO A 15 -30.99 -10.62 -96.61
C PRO A 15 -31.55 -11.57 -95.53
N PRO A 16 -30.76 -11.95 -94.51
CA PRO A 16 -31.26 -12.70 -93.37
C PRO A 16 -31.96 -11.76 -92.36
N SER A 17 -33.17 -12.15 -91.99
CA SER A 17 -34.02 -11.54 -90.96
C SER A 17 -33.31 -11.39 -89.61
N SER A 18 -33.44 -10.20 -89.02
CA SER A 18 -32.87 -9.83 -87.72
C SER A 18 -33.37 -10.73 -86.57
N ILE A 19 -32.51 -11.59 -86.04
CA ILE A 19 -32.70 -12.25 -84.74
C ILE A 19 -32.33 -11.23 -83.65
N ARG A 20 -33.34 -10.73 -82.93
CA ARG A 20 -33.16 -9.88 -81.74
C ARG A 20 -32.70 -10.75 -80.57
N LEU A 21 -31.46 -10.57 -80.11
CA LEU A 21 -30.98 -11.09 -78.83
C LEU A 21 -31.65 -10.32 -77.67
N PRO A 22 -32.02 -10.97 -76.55
CA PRO A 22 -32.62 -10.32 -75.40
C PRO A 22 -31.62 -9.35 -74.73
N GLY A 23 -32.12 -8.17 -74.39
CA GLY A 23 -31.34 -6.99 -74.03
C GLY A 23 -30.49 -7.09 -72.76
N SER A 24 -29.39 -6.32 -72.77
CA SER A 24 -28.43 -6.09 -71.69
C SER A 24 -29.01 -5.29 -70.52
N ARG A 25 -29.95 -5.84 -69.75
CA ARG A 25 -30.53 -5.16 -68.58
C ARG A 25 -29.89 -5.51 -67.22
N ASN A 26 -28.99 -6.49 -67.13
CA ASN A 26 -28.49 -7.00 -65.83
C ASN A 26 -27.04 -6.68 -65.45
N THR A 27 -26.21 -6.10 -66.32
CA THR A 27 -24.81 -5.78 -65.99
C THR A 27 -24.69 -4.66 -64.94
N GLY A 28 -25.56 -3.65 -65.01
CA GLY A 28 -25.62 -2.56 -64.03
C GLY A 28 -26.03 -3.03 -62.62
N GLN A 29 -27.00 -3.94 -62.53
CA GLN A 29 -27.40 -4.54 -61.25
C GLN A 29 -26.29 -5.43 -60.67
N PHE A 30 -25.59 -6.20 -61.51
CA PHE A 30 -24.47 -7.02 -61.07
C PHE A 30 -23.30 -6.18 -60.55
N HIS A 31 -22.94 -5.09 -61.24
CA HIS A 31 -21.90 -4.16 -60.77
C HIS A 31 -22.30 -3.42 -59.49
N LEU A 32 -23.58 -3.06 -59.33
CA LEU A 32 -24.09 -2.45 -58.11
C LEU A 32 -24.03 -3.44 -56.93
N MET A 33 -24.48 -4.68 -57.14
CA MET A 33 -24.38 -5.76 -56.16
C MET A 33 -22.93 -6.01 -55.75
N LEU A 34 -22.00 -6.09 -56.71
CA LEU A 34 -20.58 -6.30 -56.42
C LEU A 34 -19.97 -5.14 -55.61
N ARG A 35 -20.31 -3.89 -55.95
CA ARG A 35 -19.85 -2.71 -55.18
C ARG A 35 -20.39 -2.72 -53.75
N ILE A 36 -21.66 -3.09 -53.55
CA ILE A 36 -22.27 -3.21 -52.23
C ILE A 36 -21.57 -4.31 -51.41
N HIS A 37 -21.30 -5.47 -52.00
CA HIS A 37 -20.58 -6.56 -51.31
C HIS A 37 -19.15 -6.17 -50.93
N VAL A 38 -18.43 -5.46 -51.80
CA VAL A 38 -17.09 -4.94 -51.50
C VAL A 38 -17.13 -3.92 -50.36
N ILE A 39 -18.09 -3.00 -50.36
CA ILE A 39 -18.27 -2.02 -49.29
C ILE A 39 -18.58 -2.71 -47.95
N ILE A 40 -19.50 -3.68 -47.94
CA ILE A 40 -19.85 -4.46 -46.74
C ILE A 40 -18.63 -5.24 -46.24
N ALA A 41 -17.84 -5.86 -47.12
CA ALA A 41 -16.62 -6.58 -46.76
C ALA A 41 -15.54 -5.64 -46.19
N CYS A 42 -15.36 -4.45 -46.75
CA CYS A 42 -14.43 -3.46 -46.19
C CYS A 42 -14.89 -2.96 -44.81
N LEU A 43 -16.19 -2.67 -44.64
CA LEU A 43 -16.77 -2.26 -43.36
C LEU A 43 -16.63 -3.35 -42.30
N SER A 44 -16.88 -4.61 -42.64
CA SER A 44 -16.74 -5.73 -41.69
C SER A 44 -15.29 -5.92 -41.26
N ILE A 45 -14.33 -5.82 -42.17
CA ILE A 45 -12.90 -5.87 -41.86
C ILE A 45 -12.49 -4.72 -40.93
N LEU A 46 -12.93 -3.48 -41.21
CA LEU A 46 -12.64 -2.31 -40.38
C LEU A 46 -13.24 -2.45 -38.97
N ILE A 47 -14.47 -2.95 -38.86
CA ILE A 47 -15.12 -3.24 -37.57
C ILE A 47 -14.34 -4.33 -36.82
N SER A 48 -13.93 -5.41 -37.48
CA SER A 48 -13.12 -6.47 -36.87
C SER A 48 -11.76 -5.98 -36.38
N ILE A 49 -11.07 -5.13 -37.15
CA ILE A 49 -9.80 -4.51 -36.74
C ILE A 49 -10.02 -3.60 -35.51
N TYR A 50 -11.06 -2.77 -35.52
CA TYR A 50 -11.40 -1.89 -34.41
C TYR A 50 -11.74 -2.69 -33.13
N VAL A 51 -12.57 -3.73 -33.24
CA VAL A 51 -12.93 -4.61 -32.12
C VAL A 51 -11.71 -5.38 -31.60
N PHE A 52 -10.84 -5.87 -32.49
CA PHE A 52 -9.60 -6.54 -32.11
C PHE A 52 -8.67 -5.58 -31.34
N TYR A 53 -8.43 -4.38 -31.87
CA TYR A 53 -7.59 -3.37 -31.20
C TYR A 53 -8.16 -2.95 -29.84
N GLN A 54 -9.48 -2.73 -29.75
CA GLN A 54 -10.17 -2.45 -28.49
C GLN A 54 -10.02 -3.59 -27.48
N ARG A 55 -10.12 -4.85 -27.94
CA ARG A 55 -9.97 -6.03 -27.08
C ARG A 55 -8.55 -6.16 -26.55
N GLU A 56 -7.53 -6.02 -27.39
CA GLU A 56 -6.12 -6.09 -26.98
C GLU A 56 -5.78 -4.98 -25.98
N MET A 57 -6.19 -3.74 -26.26
CA MET A 57 -6.01 -2.62 -25.33
C MET A 57 -6.74 -2.85 -24.00
N SER A 58 -7.95 -3.43 -24.02
CA SER A 58 -8.69 -3.78 -22.82
C SER A 58 -8.00 -4.89 -22.01
N ILE A 59 -7.43 -5.90 -22.66
CA ILE A 59 -6.68 -6.97 -22.01
C ILE A 59 -5.43 -6.41 -21.33
N VAL A 60 -4.62 -5.62 -22.03
CA VAL A 60 -3.42 -4.98 -21.46
C VAL A 60 -3.79 -4.08 -20.29
N ALA A 61 -4.83 -3.25 -20.44
CA ALA A 61 -5.33 -2.41 -19.36
C ALA A 61 -5.78 -3.25 -18.15
N SER A 62 -6.47 -4.39 -18.39
CA SER A 62 -6.92 -5.29 -17.32
C SER A 62 -5.73 -5.92 -16.56
N GLN A 63 -4.67 -6.31 -17.26
CA GLN A 63 -3.48 -6.90 -16.65
C GLN A 63 -2.74 -5.91 -15.74
N VAL A 64 -2.76 -4.62 -16.08
CA VAL A 64 -2.11 -3.58 -15.27
C VAL A 64 -3.03 -3.11 -14.15
N ILE A 65 -4.28 -2.75 -14.46
CA ILE A 65 -5.22 -2.11 -13.52
C ILE A 65 -5.73 -3.13 -12.49
N LEU A 66 -6.04 -4.36 -12.93
CA LEU A 66 -6.59 -5.42 -12.08
C LEU A 66 -5.50 -6.38 -11.59
N HIS A 67 -4.23 -5.99 -11.70
CA HIS A 67 -3.13 -6.78 -11.15
C HIS A 67 -3.34 -6.98 -9.64
N PRO A 68 -3.20 -8.20 -9.09
CA PRO A 68 -3.48 -8.47 -7.67
C PRO A 68 -2.72 -7.56 -6.71
N TYR A 69 -1.49 -7.17 -7.04
CA TYR A 69 -0.72 -6.22 -6.23
C TYR A 69 -1.30 -4.80 -6.23
N VAL A 70 -1.88 -4.35 -7.36
CA VAL A 70 -2.55 -3.05 -7.42
C VAL A 70 -3.78 -3.08 -6.53
N SER A 71 -4.61 -4.14 -6.61
CA SER A 71 -5.76 -4.31 -5.72
C SER A 71 -5.36 -4.36 -4.23
N GLN A 72 -4.28 -5.06 -3.88
CA GLN A 72 -3.74 -5.12 -2.52
C GLN A 72 -3.20 -3.76 -2.04
N ALA A 73 -2.53 -3.01 -2.92
CA ALA A 73 -2.05 -1.67 -2.63
C ALA A 73 -3.19 -0.68 -2.44
N LEU A 74 -4.24 -0.77 -3.27
CA LEU A 74 -5.47 0.02 -3.11
C LEU A 74 -6.19 -0.34 -1.80
N LYS A 75 -6.29 -1.62 -1.44
CA LYS A 75 -6.86 -2.06 -0.16
C LYS A 75 -6.08 -1.49 1.02
N TYR A 76 -4.75 -1.56 0.99
CA TYR A 76 -3.88 -0.95 1.99
C TYR A 76 -4.08 0.58 2.06
N GLY A 77 -4.00 1.25 0.91
CA GLY A 77 -4.16 2.69 0.76
C GLY A 77 -5.57 3.20 1.01
N GLY A 78 -6.58 2.33 1.04
CA GLY A 78 -7.95 2.64 1.43
C GLY A 78 -8.12 2.79 2.95
N THR A 79 -7.15 2.36 3.75
CA THR A 79 -7.19 2.48 5.22
C THR A 79 -6.46 3.74 5.70
N ASN A 80 -7.02 4.42 6.71
CA ASN A 80 -6.35 5.55 7.36
C ASN A 80 -4.98 5.15 7.94
N LEU A 81 -4.89 3.95 8.51
CA LEU A 81 -3.65 3.45 9.09
C LEU A 81 -2.59 3.13 8.01
N GLY A 82 -2.98 2.59 6.86
CA GLY A 82 -2.09 2.36 5.73
C GLY A 82 -1.50 3.67 5.19
N ARG A 83 -2.34 4.70 5.00
CA ARG A 83 -1.88 6.04 4.60
C ARG A 83 -0.95 6.67 5.62
N ASP A 84 -1.27 6.61 6.92
CA ASP A 84 -0.39 7.13 7.98
C ASP A 84 0.98 6.47 7.98
N LYS A 85 1.06 5.13 7.82
CA LYS A 85 2.33 4.40 7.78
C LYS A 85 3.13 4.70 6.50
N LEU A 86 2.47 4.80 5.35
CA LEU A 86 3.12 5.20 4.11
C LEU A 86 3.70 6.61 4.23
N TYR A 87 2.90 7.58 4.68
CA TYR A 87 3.34 8.96 4.84
C TYR A 87 4.45 9.09 5.88
N ARG A 88 4.42 8.27 6.95
CA ARG A 88 5.51 8.20 7.94
C ARG A 88 6.81 7.79 7.26
N THR A 89 6.76 6.75 6.43
CA THR A 89 7.93 6.23 5.70
C THR A 89 8.53 7.31 4.80
N VAL A 90 7.71 7.95 3.96
CA VAL A 90 8.17 9.03 3.08
C VAL A 90 8.68 10.23 3.88
N GLN A 91 8.04 10.57 5.00
CA GLN A 91 8.47 11.65 5.88
C GLN A 91 9.87 11.41 6.45
N TYR A 92 10.14 10.21 6.98
CA TYR A 92 11.44 9.91 7.58
C TYR A 92 12.54 9.69 6.54
N PHE A 93 12.21 9.12 5.38
CA PHE A 93 13.10 9.15 4.22
C PHE A 93 13.46 10.59 3.83
N SER A 94 12.47 11.47 3.72
CA SER A 94 12.68 12.89 3.41
C SER A 94 13.53 13.58 4.46
N ARG A 95 13.39 13.23 5.75
CA ARG A 95 14.24 13.75 6.83
C ARG A 95 15.70 13.36 6.64
N PHE A 96 15.96 12.07 6.39
CA PHE A 96 17.31 11.58 6.12
C PHE A 96 17.91 12.25 4.89
N LEU A 97 17.17 12.30 3.79
CA LEU A 97 17.65 12.84 2.54
C LEU A 97 17.89 14.35 2.60
N ALA A 98 17.04 15.11 3.30
CA ALA A 98 17.28 16.53 3.55
C ALA A 98 18.61 16.76 4.30
N TRP A 99 18.89 15.96 5.34
CA TRP A 99 20.17 16.02 6.06
C TRP A 99 21.36 15.65 5.17
N TYR A 100 21.24 14.58 4.38
CA TYR A 100 22.30 14.12 3.47
C TYR A 100 22.63 15.17 2.41
N LEU A 101 21.62 15.79 1.79
CA LEU A 101 21.84 16.82 0.78
C LEU A 101 22.41 18.11 1.40
N GLN A 102 21.95 18.47 2.60
CA GLN A 102 22.46 19.62 3.33
C GLN A 102 23.96 19.45 3.67
N SER A 103 24.39 18.25 4.06
CA SER A 103 25.80 17.96 4.37
C SER A 103 26.70 17.96 3.13
N ARG A 104 26.11 17.87 1.93
CA ARG A 104 26.80 17.97 0.63
C ARG A 104 26.72 19.35 -0.01
N GLY A 105 26.21 20.36 0.72
CA GLY A 105 26.08 21.74 0.23
C GLY A 105 24.90 21.99 -0.71
N GLN A 106 24.04 21.00 -0.97
CA GLN A 106 22.89 21.10 -1.87
C GLN A 106 21.67 21.72 -1.17
N LYS A 107 21.78 22.99 -0.78
CA LYS A 107 20.80 23.68 0.08
C LYS A 107 19.39 23.72 -0.52
N MET A 108 19.25 23.95 -1.83
CA MET A 108 17.95 24.04 -2.49
C MET A 108 17.21 22.70 -2.47
N GLU A 109 17.88 21.60 -2.81
CA GLU A 109 17.28 20.28 -2.76
C GLU A 109 16.98 19.86 -1.31
N ALA A 110 17.89 20.13 -0.38
CA ALA A 110 17.65 19.90 1.04
C ALA A 110 16.39 20.62 1.56
N ALA A 111 16.16 21.87 1.14
CA ALA A 111 14.97 22.64 1.48
C ALA A 111 13.68 21.98 0.94
N ARG A 112 13.69 21.47 -0.30
CA ARG A 112 12.53 20.76 -0.89
C ARG A 112 12.16 19.51 -0.09
N TRP A 113 13.15 18.69 0.27
CA TRP A 113 12.92 17.50 1.09
C TRP A 113 12.48 17.85 2.52
N SER A 114 13.00 18.93 3.09
CA SER A 114 12.56 19.45 4.39
C SER A 114 11.10 19.93 4.37
N ALA A 115 10.68 20.57 3.27
CA ALA A 115 9.29 20.96 3.05
C ALA A 115 8.37 19.73 2.97
N LEU A 116 8.73 18.73 2.16
CA LEU A 116 7.96 17.48 2.05
C LEU A 116 7.82 16.77 3.40
N LYS A 117 8.93 16.63 4.15
CA LYS A 117 8.92 16.11 5.52
C LYS A 117 7.90 16.86 6.39
N SER A 118 7.89 18.19 6.33
CA SER A 118 7.04 19.03 7.18
C SER A 118 5.56 18.93 6.83
N HIS A 119 5.21 18.91 5.53
CA HIS A 119 3.83 18.73 5.07
C HIS A 119 3.29 17.33 5.41
N LEU A 120 4.08 16.28 5.23
CA LEU A 120 3.69 14.92 5.61
C LEU A 120 3.51 14.80 7.13
N ALA A 121 4.40 15.41 7.92
CA ALA A 121 4.24 15.45 9.38
C ALA A 121 2.93 16.12 9.78
N LEU A 122 2.57 17.24 9.15
CA LEU A 122 1.32 17.95 9.43
C LEU A 122 0.09 17.12 9.05
N ALA A 123 0.07 16.53 7.84
CA ALA A 123 -1.01 15.67 7.37
C ALA A 123 -1.23 14.45 8.29
N ARG A 124 -0.14 13.87 8.80
CA ARG A 124 -0.23 12.75 9.75
C ARG A 124 -0.76 13.14 11.12
N LYS A 125 -0.55 14.37 11.59
CA LYS A 125 -1.21 14.83 12.83
C LYS A 125 -2.72 14.89 12.64
N LEU A 126 -3.18 15.41 11.50
CA LEU A 126 -4.60 15.44 11.14
C LEU A 126 -5.22 14.03 11.13
N MET A 127 -4.58 13.06 10.47
CA MET A 127 -5.07 11.67 10.43
C MET A 127 -5.09 10.95 11.79
N ARG A 128 -4.46 11.53 12.82
CA ARG A 128 -4.41 10.97 14.18
C ARG A 128 -5.39 11.64 15.13
N LEU A 129 -6.16 12.65 14.69
CA LEU A 129 -7.29 13.15 15.46
C LEU A 129 -8.27 12.01 15.75
N GLY A 130 -8.80 11.96 16.98
CA GLY A 130 -9.65 10.86 17.47
C GLY A 130 -8.89 9.67 18.07
N LYS A 131 -7.64 9.40 17.65
CA LYS A 131 -6.84 8.30 18.23
C LYS A 131 -6.61 8.34 19.74
N PRO A 132 -6.54 9.51 20.43
CA PRO A 132 -6.43 9.52 21.89
C PRO A 132 -7.50 8.65 22.58
N VAL A 133 -8.74 8.62 22.06
CA VAL A 133 -9.84 7.84 22.63
C VAL A 133 -9.60 6.34 22.47
N GLU A 134 -9.03 5.89 21.35
CA GLU A 134 -8.64 4.48 21.16
C GLU A 134 -7.62 4.04 22.22
N HIS A 135 -6.70 4.92 22.58
CA HIS A 135 -5.71 4.65 23.63
C HIS A 135 -6.32 4.59 25.02
N LEU A 136 -7.30 5.45 25.34
CA LEU A 136 -8.06 5.34 26.60
C LEU A 136 -8.86 4.03 26.67
N GLN A 137 -9.53 3.63 25.60
CA GLN A 137 -10.22 2.34 25.53
C GLN A 137 -9.24 1.18 25.73
N ALA A 138 -8.06 1.23 25.11
CA ALA A 138 -7.04 0.21 25.27
C ALA A 138 -6.46 0.17 26.70
N ALA A 139 -6.31 1.32 27.36
CA ALA A 139 -5.90 1.40 28.76
C ALA A 139 -6.94 0.75 29.68
N LEU A 140 -8.23 1.08 29.49
CA LEU A 140 -9.33 0.52 30.28
C LEU A 140 -9.44 -1.01 30.09
N ARG A 141 -9.37 -1.49 28.85
CA ARG A 141 -9.35 -2.94 28.57
C ARG A 141 -8.17 -3.64 29.23
N ALA A 142 -6.99 -3.02 29.22
CA ALA A 142 -5.82 -3.57 29.90
C ALA A 142 -6.03 -3.64 31.42
N ALA A 143 -6.63 -2.61 32.04
CA ALA A 143 -6.97 -2.61 33.47
C ALA A 143 -8.00 -3.68 33.86
N GLN A 144 -8.87 -4.08 32.92
CA GLN A 144 -9.87 -5.14 33.13
C GLN A 144 -9.35 -6.54 32.80
N THR A 145 -8.18 -6.66 32.16
CA THR A 145 -7.60 -7.95 31.80
C THR A 145 -6.87 -8.57 32.99
N THR A 146 -7.12 -9.84 33.29
CA THR A 146 -6.34 -10.59 34.28
C THR A 146 -5.05 -11.13 33.67
N GLY A 147 -3.94 -11.07 34.40
CA GLY A 147 -2.64 -11.52 33.90
C GLY A 147 -1.47 -11.07 34.77
N ASP A 148 -0.27 -11.10 34.20
CA ASP A 148 0.93 -10.57 34.86
C ASP A 148 0.77 -9.08 35.16
N VAL A 149 0.85 -8.70 36.43
CA VAL A 149 0.62 -7.33 36.91
C VAL A 149 1.63 -6.36 36.30
N GLY A 150 2.88 -6.78 36.12
CA GLY A 150 3.91 -5.96 35.51
C GLY A 150 3.60 -5.65 34.03
N GLU A 151 3.27 -6.67 33.24
CA GLU A 151 2.84 -6.51 31.85
C GLU A 151 1.58 -5.63 31.74
N GLN A 152 0.65 -5.78 32.69
CA GLN A 152 -0.59 -5.01 32.75
C GLN A 152 -0.32 -3.53 33.01
N LEU A 153 0.41 -3.19 34.07
CA LEU A 153 0.77 -1.82 34.43
C LEU A 153 1.58 -1.15 33.32
N ALA A 154 2.55 -1.87 32.73
CA ALA A 154 3.31 -1.36 31.60
C ALA A 154 2.44 -1.14 30.36
N THR A 155 1.43 -1.99 30.12
CA THR A 155 0.44 -1.75 29.05
C THR A 155 -0.38 -0.49 29.32
N ILE A 156 -0.91 -0.32 30.53
CA ILE A 156 -1.69 0.86 30.92
C ILE A 156 -0.84 2.13 30.75
N GLY A 157 0.38 2.13 31.29
CA GLY A 157 1.32 3.25 31.18
C GLY A 157 1.63 3.62 29.72
N ARG A 158 1.87 2.62 28.86
CA ARG A 158 2.05 2.84 27.41
C ARG A 158 0.84 3.55 26.80
N GLN A 159 -0.37 3.07 27.10
CA GLN A 159 -1.59 3.61 26.51
C GLN A 159 -1.90 5.03 27.00
N ILE A 160 -1.75 5.30 28.30
CA ILE A 160 -1.89 6.65 28.86
C ILE A 160 -0.84 7.61 28.26
N GLY A 161 0.40 7.14 28.09
CA GLY A 161 1.44 7.89 27.39
C GLY A 161 1.04 8.26 25.96
N TYR A 162 0.51 7.31 25.18
CA TYR A 162 0.03 7.60 23.82
C TYR A 162 -1.19 8.52 23.80
N PHE A 163 -2.10 8.39 24.76
CA PHE A 163 -3.22 9.32 24.94
C PHE A 163 -2.71 10.75 25.15
N GLY A 164 -1.80 10.96 26.10
CA GLY A 164 -1.20 12.28 26.35
C GLY A 164 -0.47 12.80 25.11
N TYR A 165 0.37 11.97 24.48
CA TYR A 165 1.12 12.34 23.28
C TYR A 165 0.20 12.88 22.19
N LEU A 166 -0.81 12.10 21.80
CA LEU A 166 -1.69 12.41 20.66
C LEU A 166 -2.68 13.54 20.99
N THR A 167 -3.03 13.72 22.26
CA THR A 167 -3.84 14.87 22.70
C THR A 167 -3.07 16.17 22.52
N TYR A 168 -1.83 16.24 23.00
CA TYR A 168 -1.00 17.43 22.79
C TYR A 168 -0.58 17.58 21.33
N ASP A 169 -0.40 16.49 20.58
CA ASP A 169 -0.09 16.54 19.14
C ASP A 169 -1.25 17.14 18.33
N ALA A 170 -2.51 16.91 18.75
CA ALA A 170 -3.68 17.58 18.19
C ALA A 170 -3.66 19.10 18.44
N VAL A 171 -3.26 19.53 19.64
CA VAL A 171 -3.08 20.96 19.95
C VAL A 171 -1.95 21.57 19.11
N VAL A 172 -0.82 20.85 18.94
CA VAL A 172 0.27 21.29 18.06
C VAL A 172 -0.22 21.44 16.63
N TRP A 173 -1.03 20.49 16.13
CA TRP A 173 -1.62 20.59 14.80
C TRP A 173 -2.55 21.79 14.66
N ALA A 174 -3.48 21.98 15.61
CA ALA A 174 -4.41 23.10 15.62
C ALA A 174 -3.67 24.46 15.58
N ASN A 175 -2.56 24.58 16.33
CA ASN A 175 -1.72 25.76 16.31
C ASN A 175 -0.96 25.95 14.98
N SER A 176 -0.53 24.83 14.37
CA SER A 176 0.20 24.85 13.09
C SER A 176 -0.68 25.32 11.94
N VAL A 177 -1.98 24.98 11.95
CA VAL A 177 -2.97 25.39 10.94
C VAL A 177 -3.69 26.69 11.29
N LYS A 178 -3.28 27.39 12.35
CA LYS A 178 -3.89 28.65 12.82
C LYS A 178 -5.35 28.54 13.28
N ALA A 179 -5.83 27.33 13.59
CA ALA A 179 -7.12 27.14 14.26
C ALA A 179 -7.09 27.67 15.70
N ILE A 180 -5.90 27.62 16.34
CA ILE A 180 -5.58 28.33 17.58
C ILE A 180 -4.29 29.12 17.40
N ASN A 181 -4.10 30.19 18.16
CA ASN A 181 -2.91 31.03 18.10
C ASN A 181 -2.23 31.08 19.47
N LEU A 182 -1.38 30.08 19.74
CA LEU A 182 -0.58 30.03 20.95
C LEU A 182 0.62 30.98 20.84
N LYS A 183 0.96 31.65 21.94
CA LYS A 183 2.25 32.36 22.06
C LYS A 183 3.40 31.39 21.76
N PRO A 184 4.51 31.82 21.12
CA PRO A 184 5.61 30.94 20.75
C PRO A 184 6.15 30.08 21.90
N ALA A 185 6.31 30.68 23.09
CA ALA A 185 6.75 29.96 24.28
C ALA A 185 5.77 28.85 24.71
N THR A 186 4.46 29.11 24.63
CA THR A 186 3.43 28.12 24.94
C THR A 186 3.40 27.00 23.90
N GLY A 187 3.50 27.33 22.61
CA GLY A 187 3.57 26.34 21.54
C GLY A 187 4.76 25.39 21.70
N GLN A 188 5.93 25.90 22.07
CA GLN A 188 7.11 25.09 22.38
C GLN A 188 6.89 24.18 23.59
N LYS A 189 6.28 24.68 24.68
CA LYS A 189 5.94 23.87 25.86
C LYS A 189 5.00 22.72 25.52
N VAL A 190 3.95 22.98 24.73
CA VAL A 190 2.99 21.96 24.28
C VAL A 190 3.67 20.91 23.42
N ALA A 191 4.52 21.32 22.47
CA ALA A 191 5.28 20.39 21.64
C ALA A 191 6.26 19.54 22.48
N ARG A 192 6.92 20.13 23.48
CA ARG A 192 7.80 19.42 24.42
C ARG A 192 7.02 18.38 25.23
N LEU A 193 5.86 18.77 25.78
CA LEU A 193 5.02 17.87 26.57
C LEU A 193 4.49 16.69 25.74
N SER A 194 4.08 16.93 24.49
CA SER A 194 3.74 15.88 23.53
C SER A 194 4.89 14.87 23.37
N ASN A 195 6.14 15.33 23.18
CA ASN A 195 7.29 14.44 23.07
C ASN A 195 7.65 13.73 24.38
N GLN A 196 7.43 14.34 25.55
CA GLN A 196 7.64 13.68 26.86
C GLN A 196 6.68 12.51 27.04
N PHE A 197 5.40 12.71 26.73
CA PHE A 197 4.40 11.63 26.76
C PHE A 197 4.73 10.53 25.75
N TRP A 198 5.20 10.89 24.55
CA TRP A 198 5.62 9.91 23.55
C TRP A 198 6.81 9.07 24.04
N LEU A 199 7.84 9.72 24.59
CA LEU A 199 8.98 9.02 25.17
C LEU A 199 8.54 8.07 26.29
N SER A 200 7.71 8.56 27.22
CA SER A 200 7.14 7.73 28.29
C SER A 200 6.39 6.51 27.76
N ALA A 201 5.55 6.68 26.73
CA ALA A 201 4.83 5.58 26.10
C ALA A 201 5.75 4.50 25.53
N ILE A 202 6.85 4.91 24.88
CA ILE A 202 7.86 3.99 24.34
C ILE A 202 8.59 3.27 25.47
N LEU A 203 8.99 3.98 26.54
CA LEU A 203 9.67 3.38 27.69
C LEU A 203 8.81 2.29 28.35
N PHE A 204 7.52 2.57 28.58
CA PHE A 204 6.58 1.56 29.08
C PHE A 204 6.42 0.38 28.10
N SER A 205 6.46 0.64 26.80
CA SER A 205 6.42 -0.43 25.80
C SER A 205 7.64 -1.35 25.87
N ILE A 206 8.84 -0.77 26.03
CA ILE A 206 10.10 -1.50 26.19
C ILE A 206 10.04 -2.36 27.46
N VAL A 207 9.62 -1.78 28.59
CA VAL A 207 9.44 -2.52 29.86
C VAL A 207 8.48 -3.69 29.66
N ARG A 208 7.31 -3.46 29.04
CA ARG A 208 6.38 -4.55 28.72
C ARG A 208 7.02 -5.62 27.84
N GLY A 209 7.79 -5.21 26.83
CA GLY A 209 8.50 -6.13 25.94
C GLY A 209 9.47 -7.04 26.69
N LEU A 210 10.23 -6.49 27.64
CA LEU A 210 11.18 -7.23 28.46
C LEU A 210 10.46 -8.22 29.41
N LEU A 211 9.45 -7.75 30.14
CA LEU A 211 8.65 -8.58 31.04
C LEU A 211 8.01 -9.76 30.28
N LYS A 212 7.35 -9.46 29.17
CA LYS A 212 6.70 -10.46 28.33
C LYS A 212 7.70 -11.42 27.69
N ALA A 213 8.87 -10.94 27.26
CA ALA A 213 9.92 -11.81 26.74
C ALA A 213 10.42 -12.79 27.81
N GLY A 214 10.62 -12.34 29.05
CA GLY A 214 11.00 -13.17 30.19
C GLY A 214 9.97 -14.27 30.48
N ARG A 215 8.68 -13.90 30.57
CA ARG A 215 7.60 -14.88 30.78
C ARG A 215 7.52 -15.91 29.64
N LEU A 216 7.54 -15.46 28.38
CA LEU A 216 7.52 -16.36 27.22
C LEU A 216 8.78 -17.24 27.15
N ALA A 217 9.92 -16.79 27.66
CA ALA A 217 11.12 -17.61 27.80
C ALA A 217 10.91 -18.75 28.81
N ALA A 218 10.37 -18.43 29.99
CA ALA A 218 10.04 -19.41 31.02
C ALA A 218 8.99 -20.43 30.55
N GLU A 219 7.94 -19.97 29.87
CA GLU A 219 6.88 -20.85 29.33
C GLU A 219 7.41 -21.85 28.30
N ALA A 220 8.28 -21.45 27.38
CA ALA A 220 8.83 -22.44 26.44
C ALA A 220 9.83 -23.39 27.08
N LYS A 221 10.55 -22.96 28.14
CA LYS A 221 11.40 -23.88 28.89
C LYS A 221 10.56 -24.99 29.51
N LYS A 222 9.41 -24.65 30.10
CA LYS A 222 8.44 -25.62 30.63
C LYS A 222 7.88 -26.55 29.55
N LEU A 223 7.59 -26.03 28.35
CA LEU A 223 7.09 -26.86 27.24
C LEU A 223 8.15 -27.80 26.63
N ARG A 224 9.45 -27.43 26.73
CA ARG A 224 10.57 -28.26 26.25
C ARG A 224 10.96 -29.37 27.23
N PHE A 225 10.86 -29.10 28.52
CA PHE A 225 11.20 -30.04 29.60
C PHE A 225 9.98 -30.26 30.50
N PRO A 226 9.03 -31.13 30.12
CA PRO A 226 7.86 -31.41 30.94
C PRO A 226 8.29 -32.19 32.19
N GLU A 227 7.72 -31.83 33.34
CA GLU A 227 8.00 -32.49 34.63
C GLU A 227 7.39 -33.91 34.72
N THR A 228 6.42 -34.25 33.86
CA THR A 228 5.76 -35.56 33.82
C THR A 228 6.04 -36.31 32.51
N TRP A 229 6.70 -37.46 32.63
CA TRP A 229 6.88 -38.48 31.59
C TRP A 229 5.77 -39.54 31.74
N GLY A 230 4.54 -39.20 31.36
CA GLY A 230 3.44 -40.17 31.23
C GLY A 230 3.25 -40.60 29.77
N ASP A 231 2.50 -41.69 29.54
CA ASP A 231 2.09 -42.15 28.20
C ASP A 231 1.45 -40.98 27.44
N LYS A 232 2.12 -40.53 26.38
CA LYS A 232 1.69 -39.39 25.58
C LYS A 232 0.70 -39.88 24.53
N ASP A 233 -0.54 -39.48 24.68
CA ASP A 233 -1.54 -39.66 23.64
C ASP A 233 -1.28 -38.71 22.47
N LEU A 234 -1.67 -39.09 21.25
CA LEU A 234 -1.46 -38.29 20.02
C LEU A 234 -2.08 -36.87 20.14
N ALA A 235 -3.16 -36.77 20.91
CA ALA A 235 -3.85 -35.52 21.22
C ALA A 235 -2.98 -34.56 22.08
N ASP A 236 -2.21 -35.08 23.03
CA ASP A 236 -1.34 -34.30 23.91
C ASP A 236 -0.11 -33.75 23.18
N GLU A 237 0.41 -34.51 22.21
CA GLU A 237 1.49 -34.07 21.32
C GLU A 237 1.01 -32.95 20.41
N THR A 238 -0.15 -33.13 19.76
CA THR A 238 -0.76 -32.11 18.91
C THR A 238 -1.04 -30.81 19.70
N GLN A 239 -1.59 -30.90 20.91
CA GLN A 239 -1.84 -29.73 21.75
C GLN A 239 -0.54 -29.02 22.15
N ARG A 240 0.55 -29.77 22.38
CA ARG A 240 1.86 -29.21 22.70
C ARG A 240 2.46 -28.47 21.52
N GLU A 241 2.38 -29.03 20.31
CA GLU A 241 2.83 -28.37 19.08
C GLU A 241 2.09 -27.06 18.84
N LEU A 242 0.76 -27.07 19.00
CA LEU A 242 -0.06 -25.85 18.89
C LEU A 242 0.35 -24.79 19.90
N LYS A 243 0.62 -25.17 21.16
CA LYS A 243 1.12 -24.25 22.20
C LYS A 243 2.50 -23.70 21.84
N GLN A 244 3.41 -24.53 21.31
CA GLN A 244 4.73 -24.09 20.87
C GLN A 244 4.65 -23.11 19.70
N LEU A 245 3.82 -23.39 18.70
CA LEU A 245 3.59 -22.50 17.56
C LEU A 245 3.00 -21.16 18.01
N ALA A 246 1.99 -21.19 18.88
CA ALA A 246 1.39 -19.98 19.44
C ALA A 246 2.41 -19.15 20.23
N LEU A 247 3.25 -19.81 21.03
CA LEU A 247 4.30 -19.17 21.82
C LEU A 247 5.38 -18.54 20.93
N GLU A 248 5.82 -19.22 19.88
CA GLU A 248 6.79 -18.68 18.94
C GLU A 248 6.24 -17.46 18.20
N LYS A 249 4.97 -17.52 17.77
CA LYS A 249 4.27 -16.36 17.19
C LYS A 249 4.23 -15.17 18.15
N MET A 250 3.95 -15.41 19.44
CA MET A 250 3.97 -14.35 20.46
C MET A 250 5.38 -13.76 20.63
N ARG A 251 6.42 -14.59 20.64
CA ARG A 251 7.82 -14.13 20.76
C ARG A 251 8.26 -13.28 19.57
N VAL A 252 7.95 -13.72 18.36
CA VAL A 252 8.23 -12.95 17.14
C VAL A 252 7.54 -11.59 17.22
N GLY A 253 6.27 -11.55 17.64
CA GLY A 253 5.54 -10.30 17.84
C GLY A 253 6.18 -9.37 18.88
N VAL A 254 6.63 -9.91 20.02
CA VAL A 254 7.32 -9.14 21.07
C VAL A 254 8.65 -8.57 20.56
N ARG A 255 9.48 -9.40 19.91
CA ARG A 255 10.76 -8.97 19.33
C ARG A 255 10.56 -7.88 18.28
N TYR A 256 9.56 -8.04 17.42
CA TYR A 256 9.27 -7.08 16.36
C TYR A 256 8.87 -5.71 16.92
N GLN A 257 7.98 -5.68 17.92
CA GLN A 257 7.59 -4.43 18.57
C GLN A 257 8.76 -3.81 19.35
N PHE A 258 9.56 -4.63 20.03
CA PHE A 258 10.74 -4.16 20.76
C PHE A 258 11.75 -3.47 19.83
N ILE A 259 12.04 -4.05 18.66
CA ILE A 259 12.91 -3.42 17.65
C ILE A 259 12.32 -2.08 17.18
N ILE A 260 11.01 -2.02 16.92
CA ILE A 260 10.34 -0.76 16.57
C ILE A 260 10.54 0.28 17.68
N ASP A 261 10.34 -0.09 18.94
CA ASP A 261 10.44 0.83 20.07
C ASP A 261 11.87 1.35 20.26
N ILE A 262 12.90 0.50 20.08
CA ILE A 262 14.31 0.89 20.12
C ILE A 262 14.69 1.83 18.97
N LEU A 263 14.08 1.66 17.79
CA LEU A 263 14.27 2.58 16.67
C LEU A 263 13.53 3.91 16.87
N ASP A 264 12.30 3.85 17.40
CA ASP A 264 11.46 5.03 17.55
C ASP A 264 11.87 5.90 18.75
N ILE A 265 12.53 5.36 19.79
CA ILE A 265 12.93 6.11 21.00
C ILE A 265 13.81 7.32 20.69
N TRP A 266 14.64 7.22 19.64
CA TRP A 266 15.53 8.29 19.19
C TRP A 266 14.77 9.55 18.79
N ILE A 267 13.53 9.41 18.32
CA ILE A 267 12.76 10.54 17.78
C ILE A 267 12.32 11.50 18.90
N PRO A 268 11.54 11.09 19.92
CA PRO A 268 11.19 12.00 20.99
C PRO A 268 12.42 12.36 21.84
N ALA A 269 13.41 11.48 22.01
CA ALA A 269 14.65 11.83 22.71
C ALA A 269 15.41 12.99 22.02
N PHE A 270 15.54 12.94 20.69
CA PHE A 270 16.13 14.02 19.91
C PHE A 270 15.30 15.31 20.01
N ASN A 271 13.97 15.22 19.84
CA ASN A 271 13.09 16.40 19.91
C ASN A 271 13.09 17.07 21.30
N LEU A 272 13.42 16.33 22.36
CA LEU A 272 13.55 16.83 23.73
C LEU A 272 14.95 17.37 24.06
N GLY A 273 15.92 17.20 23.16
CA GLY A 273 17.32 17.55 23.41
C GLY A 273 18.03 16.64 24.42
N LEU A 274 17.55 15.40 24.59
CA LEU A 274 18.15 14.42 25.52
C LEU A 274 19.34 13.66 24.91
N VAL A 275 19.49 13.71 23.59
CA VAL A 275 20.55 13.03 22.84
C VAL A 275 21.15 13.98 21.81
N ASN A 276 22.45 13.87 21.58
CA ASN A 276 23.17 14.66 20.58
C ASN A 276 23.44 13.81 19.32
N VAL A 277 22.37 13.48 18.59
CA VAL A 277 22.45 12.78 17.30
C VAL A 277 22.01 13.70 16.17
N ASN A 278 22.47 13.47 14.94
CA ASN A 278 22.06 14.27 13.79
C ASN A 278 20.69 13.84 13.21
N ASP A 279 20.09 14.70 12.39
CA ASP A 279 18.83 14.44 11.68
C ASP A 279 18.87 13.18 10.80
N GLY A 280 20.05 12.81 10.27
CA GLY A 280 20.25 11.62 9.47
C GLY A 280 19.97 10.34 10.26
N ILE A 281 20.52 10.21 11.46
CA ILE A 281 20.29 9.04 12.34
C ILE A 281 18.80 8.92 12.69
N VAL A 282 18.16 10.02 13.09
CA VAL A 282 16.72 10.04 13.42
C VAL A 282 15.86 9.73 12.20
N GLY A 283 16.23 10.28 11.03
CA GLY A 283 15.61 9.99 9.75
C GLY A 283 15.69 8.51 9.39
N PHE A 284 16.87 7.91 9.50
CA PHE A 284 17.10 6.52 9.15
C PHE A 284 16.44 5.54 10.12
N ALA A 285 16.56 5.76 11.43
CA ALA A 285 15.88 4.93 12.42
C ALA A 285 14.34 4.97 12.25
N GLY A 286 13.80 6.17 12.05
CA GLY A 286 12.37 6.35 11.77
C GLY A 286 11.93 5.75 10.43
N LEU A 287 12.80 5.70 9.43
CA LEU A 287 12.51 5.04 8.15
C LEU A 287 12.37 3.52 8.35
N ILE A 288 13.34 2.89 9.02
CA ILE A 288 13.33 1.44 9.28
C ILE A 288 12.08 1.06 10.08
N SER A 289 11.80 1.77 11.19
CA SER A 289 10.62 1.48 12.02
C SER A 289 9.31 1.66 11.25
N SER A 290 9.28 2.60 10.29
CA SER A 290 8.11 2.84 9.44
C SER A 290 7.90 1.75 8.39
N ILE A 291 8.96 1.27 7.74
CA ILE A 291 8.90 0.12 6.82
C ILE A 291 8.40 -1.12 7.57
N MET A 292 8.91 -1.35 8.78
CA MET A 292 8.43 -2.42 9.64
C MET A 292 6.94 -2.27 9.95
N GLY A 293 6.49 -1.05 10.28
CA GLY A 293 5.08 -0.75 10.50
C GLY A 293 4.21 -0.91 9.24
N MET A 294 4.72 -0.57 8.06
CA MET A 294 4.05 -0.79 6.78
C MET A 294 3.84 -2.29 6.53
N ARG A 295 4.86 -3.11 6.75
CA ARG A 295 4.76 -4.57 6.62
C ARG A 295 3.69 -5.16 7.54
N SER A 296 3.65 -4.74 8.81
CA SER A 296 2.63 -5.20 9.75
C SER A 296 1.22 -4.86 9.29
N GLN A 297 1.01 -3.63 8.81
CA GLN A 297 -0.29 -3.20 8.31
C GLN A 297 -0.66 -3.87 6.98
N TRP A 298 0.33 -4.13 6.11
CA TRP A 298 0.12 -4.87 4.87
C TRP A 298 -0.41 -6.28 5.16
N ILE A 299 0.24 -7.00 6.08
CA ILE A 299 -0.18 -8.34 6.50
C ILE A 299 -1.56 -8.29 7.15
N ALA A 300 -1.85 -7.28 7.98
CA ALA A 300 -3.15 -7.15 8.63
C ALA A 300 -4.31 -6.96 7.63
N VAL A 301 -4.06 -6.26 6.51
CA VAL A 301 -5.08 -5.93 5.51
C VAL A 301 -5.15 -6.99 4.41
N ASN A 302 -4.03 -7.58 4.00
CA ASN A 302 -3.95 -8.50 2.86
C ASN A 302 -3.76 -9.97 3.25
N GLY A 303 -3.56 -10.27 4.53
CA GLY A 303 -3.22 -11.60 5.03
C GLY A 303 -1.71 -11.88 5.01
N SER A 304 -1.27 -12.88 5.78
CA SER A 304 0.06 -13.47 5.63
C SER A 304 0.01 -14.46 4.48
N LYS A 305 0.75 -14.20 3.39
CA LYS A 305 1.14 -15.25 2.45
C LYS A 305 2.37 -15.96 2.99
#